data_AF-A0A136M464-F1
#
_entry.id   AF-A0A136M464-F1
#
_cell.length_a   1.000
_cell.length_b   1.000
_cell.length_c   1.000
_cell.angle_alpha   90.00
_cell.angle_beta   90.00
_cell.angle_gamma   90.00
#
_symmetry.space_group_name_H-M   'P 1'
#
loop_
_entity.id
_entity.type
_entity.pdbx_description
1 polymer ?
#
loop_
_entity_poly.entity_id
_entity_poly.type
_entity_poly.pdbx_seq_one_letter_code
_entity_poly.pdbx_strand_id
1 'polypeptide(L)'
;MTADLNNNQIGGWHQYTHSSTTAAWLAHHFYLHWRYSTDEAFLKEQAYPYLRETAVFLEAITEKGEDGQRTLPLSSSPEIHDNRLEAWFPSITNYDLALIRWTFAKTAELADRLGLESDASHWREVLAEMPEFALSDKTGGLLVAKNIPLQDSHRHLSHLMAIHPLGLITWENGEKDQKVILAALEEMDRLGTSQWCGYSFAWKASMAARARDGKRAAEALRIFAEAFCLRNSFHANGDQSGKGYSNLTYRPFTLEGNCAAAAGLQEMLLQSYSGEIRIFPAIPDDWKEASFDSLRAEGAFLVSAQRAMGQTQRVEIQSEKGGACHLENPFPDGGFEVVEGKSEKVSAKDSLILIELLPGEKVALTWRKKI
;
A
#
# COMPACT_ATOMS: atom_id res chain seq x y z
N MET A 1 19.88 21.69 -2.45
CA MET A 1 20.93 21.30 -3.41
C MET A 1 21.55 20.04 -2.83
N THR A 2 21.42 18.88 -3.48
CA THR A 2 22.15 17.69 -3.03
C THR A 2 23.62 17.97 -3.10
N ALA A 3 24.32 17.71 -2.01
CA ALA A 3 25.75 17.86 -1.94
C ALA A 3 26.38 16.56 -1.44
N ASP A 4 27.60 16.27 -1.89
CA ASP A 4 28.36 15.14 -1.36
C ASP A 4 28.82 15.44 0.07
N LEU A 5 29.49 14.48 0.71
CA LEU A 5 30.06 14.66 2.05
C LEU A 5 31.08 15.82 2.14
N ASN A 6 31.49 16.38 1.01
CA ASN A 6 32.41 17.51 0.89
C ASN A 6 31.69 18.80 0.44
N ASN A 7 30.36 18.84 0.46
CA ASN A 7 29.52 19.94 -0.02
C ASN A 7 29.64 20.27 -1.52
N ASN A 8 30.18 19.37 -2.35
CA ASN A 8 30.15 19.56 -3.80
C ASN A 8 28.74 19.32 -4.32
N GLN A 9 28.26 20.16 -5.24
CA GLN A 9 26.97 19.97 -5.88
C GLN A 9 26.93 18.61 -6.60
N ILE A 10 26.16 17.66 -6.06
CA ILE A 10 25.77 16.46 -6.79
C ILE A 10 24.54 16.88 -7.58
N GLY A 11 24.66 16.84 -8.91
CA GLY A 11 23.59 17.24 -9.83
C GLY A 11 22.22 16.71 -9.40
N GLY A 12 21.20 17.54 -9.57
CA GLY A 12 19.84 17.13 -9.27
C GLY A 12 18.84 18.26 -9.20
N TRP A 13 17.55 17.91 -9.25
CA TRP A 13 16.46 18.89 -9.20
C TRP A 13 16.15 19.23 -7.76
N HIS A 14 15.98 20.51 -7.47
CA HIS A 14 15.81 20.98 -6.11
C HIS A 14 14.63 20.30 -5.41
N GLN A 15 13.54 20.11 -6.16
CA GLN A 15 12.30 19.47 -5.74
C GLN A 15 12.55 18.10 -5.07
N TYR A 16 13.22 17.15 -5.72
CA TYR A 16 13.42 15.82 -5.12
C TYR A 16 14.46 15.81 -3.99
N THR A 17 15.39 16.79 -3.97
CA THR A 17 16.38 16.91 -2.89
C THR A 17 15.81 17.51 -1.62
N HIS A 18 14.60 18.05 -1.69
CA HIS A 18 13.91 18.71 -0.59
C HIS A 18 12.51 18.10 -0.43
N SER A 19 12.50 16.80 -0.14
CA SER A 19 11.31 16.01 0.18
C SER A 19 11.30 15.71 1.68
N SER A 20 10.74 16.64 2.46
CA SER A 20 10.72 16.57 3.92
C SER A 20 9.85 15.44 4.48
N THR A 21 8.95 14.91 3.66
CA THR A 21 8.05 13.79 4.01
C THR A 21 8.65 12.42 3.72
N THR A 22 9.83 12.31 3.10
CA THR A 22 10.44 10.99 2.78
C THR A 22 10.70 10.15 4.03
N ALA A 23 11.02 10.79 5.17
CA ALA A 23 11.18 10.09 6.45
C ALA A 23 9.89 9.39 6.90
N ALA A 24 8.71 9.94 6.59
CA ALA A 24 7.42 9.28 6.85
C ALA A 24 7.25 8.01 6.02
N TRP A 25 7.69 8.02 4.76
CA TRP A 25 7.62 6.81 3.92
C TRP A 25 8.59 5.74 4.44
N LEU A 26 9.78 6.12 4.91
CA LEU A 26 10.65 5.17 5.59
C LEU A 26 10.03 4.64 6.90
N ALA A 27 9.36 5.50 7.67
CA ALA A 27 8.64 5.12 8.89
C ALA A 27 7.55 4.07 8.62
N HIS A 28 6.92 4.12 7.44
CA HIS A 28 5.98 3.09 7.00
C HIS A 28 6.59 1.69 7.02
N HIS A 29 7.85 1.52 6.62
CA HIS A 29 8.52 0.22 6.67
C HIS A 29 8.77 -0.28 8.09
N PHE A 30 9.06 0.61 9.05
CA PHE A 30 9.17 0.24 10.47
C PHE A 30 7.82 -0.21 11.02
N TYR A 31 6.77 0.53 10.70
CA TYR A 31 5.40 0.15 11.08
C TYR A 31 5.02 -1.21 10.49
N LEU A 32 5.23 -1.44 9.19
CA LEU A 32 4.95 -2.72 8.54
C LEU A 32 5.77 -3.86 9.15
N HIS A 33 7.05 -3.64 9.47
CA HIS A 33 7.85 -4.67 10.14
C HIS A 33 7.19 -5.13 11.43
N TRP A 34 6.78 -4.19 12.29
CA TRP A 34 6.05 -4.53 13.52
C TRP A 34 4.71 -5.20 13.24
N ARG A 35 3.89 -4.70 12.32
CA ARG A 35 2.56 -5.29 12.01
C ARG A 35 2.66 -6.75 11.57
N TYR A 36 3.71 -7.13 10.87
CA TYR A 36 3.89 -8.49 10.35
C TYR A 36 4.72 -9.41 11.27
N SER A 37 5.52 -8.86 12.19
CA SER A 37 6.30 -9.65 13.16
C SER A 37 5.65 -9.76 14.54
N THR A 38 4.79 -8.80 14.88
CA THR A 38 4.25 -8.56 16.23
C THR A 38 5.38 -8.57 17.29
N ASP A 39 6.53 -8.01 16.94
CA ASP A 39 7.68 -7.90 17.84
C ASP A 39 7.56 -6.66 18.73
N GLU A 40 7.15 -6.88 19.98
CA GLU A 40 6.96 -5.82 20.98
C GLU A 40 8.28 -5.13 21.38
N ALA A 41 9.42 -5.82 21.30
CA ALA A 41 10.72 -5.20 21.57
C ALA A 41 11.08 -4.25 20.43
N PHE A 42 10.93 -4.69 19.17
CA PHE A 42 11.12 -3.83 18.00
C PHE A 42 10.17 -2.63 18.00
N LEU A 43 8.90 -2.83 18.39
CA LEU A 43 7.94 -1.74 18.54
C LEU A 43 8.47 -0.66 19.47
N LYS A 44 8.86 -1.06 20.69
CA LYS A 44 9.25 -0.15 21.76
C LYS A 44 10.60 0.53 21.49
N GLU A 45 11.55 -0.21 20.94
CA GLU A 45 12.95 0.22 20.84
C GLU A 45 13.30 0.86 19.50
N GLN A 46 12.54 0.56 18.43
CA GLN A 46 12.88 0.97 17.07
C GLN A 46 11.71 1.66 16.36
N ALA A 47 10.57 0.99 16.23
CA ALA A 47 9.45 1.51 15.43
C ALA A 47 8.86 2.79 16.04
N TYR A 48 8.44 2.74 17.31
CA TYR A 48 7.82 3.90 17.94
C TYR A 48 8.78 5.10 18.04
N PRO A 49 10.04 4.96 18.49
CA PRO A 49 10.98 6.08 18.49
C PRO A 49 11.14 6.71 17.10
N TYR A 50 11.29 5.91 16.03
CA TYR A 50 11.42 6.45 14.67
C TYR A 50 10.17 7.21 14.22
N LEU A 51 8.98 6.63 14.42
CA LEU A 51 7.71 7.28 14.07
C LEU A 51 7.47 8.56 14.89
N ARG A 52 7.79 8.55 16.17
CA ARG A 52 7.66 9.70 17.07
C ARG A 52 8.57 10.85 16.64
N GLU A 53 9.86 10.60 16.42
CA GLU A 53 10.78 11.67 16.00
C GLU A 53 10.44 12.19 14.59
N THR A 54 9.95 11.32 13.70
CA THR A 54 9.41 11.75 12.41
C THR A 54 8.19 12.64 12.58
N ALA A 55 7.25 12.28 13.47
CA ALA A 55 6.07 13.10 13.77
C ALA A 55 6.45 14.46 14.37
N VAL A 56 7.37 14.49 15.33
CA VAL A 56 7.90 15.75 15.91
C VAL A 56 8.47 16.65 14.82
N PHE A 57 9.27 16.09 13.89
CA PHE A 57 9.81 16.85 12.78
C PHE A 57 8.72 17.38 11.85
N LEU A 58 7.75 16.55 11.45
CA LEU A 58 6.65 16.96 10.58
C LEU A 58 5.77 18.03 11.23
N GLU A 59 5.49 17.92 12.53
CA GLU A 59 4.77 18.95 13.28
C GLU A 59 5.55 20.28 13.29
N ALA A 60 6.87 20.23 13.43
CA ALA A 60 7.72 21.43 13.49
C ALA A 60 7.86 22.16 12.13
N ILE A 61 7.77 21.45 11.01
CA ILE A 61 7.89 22.05 9.66
C ILE A 61 6.54 22.39 9.02
N THR A 62 5.44 21.93 9.59
CA THR A 62 4.09 22.31 9.16
C THR A 62 3.64 23.54 9.92
N GLU A 63 2.87 24.40 9.26
CA GLU A 63 2.34 25.64 9.84
C GLU A 63 0.84 25.76 9.60
N LYS A 64 0.13 26.57 10.38
CA LYS A 64 -1.30 26.83 10.14
C LYS A 64 -1.45 27.88 9.05
N GLY A 65 -2.21 27.55 8.00
CA GLY A 65 -2.62 28.46 6.95
C GLY A 65 -3.72 29.43 7.40
N GLU A 66 -4.14 30.30 6.49
CA GLU A 66 -5.20 31.30 6.75
C GLU A 66 -6.57 30.67 7.09
N ASP A 67 -6.81 29.43 6.65
CA ASP A 67 -8.03 28.66 6.95
C ASP A 67 -7.98 27.94 8.30
N GLY A 68 -6.90 28.11 9.06
CA GLY A 68 -6.66 27.50 10.37
C GLY A 68 -6.22 26.04 10.31
N GLN A 69 -6.12 25.43 9.12
CA GLN A 69 -5.63 24.07 8.92
C GLN A 69 -4.11 24.09 8.72
N ARG A 70 -3.44 22.99 9.07
CA ARG A 70 -2.01 22.82 8.82
C ARG A 70 -1.71 22.65 7.34
N THR A 71 -0.60 23.23 6.90
CA THR A 71 -0.05 23.08 5.55
C THR A 71 1.46 22.86 5.63
N LEU A 72 2.06 22.50 4.49
CA LEU A 72 3.50 22.42 4.30
C LEU A 72 3.95 23.55 3.36
N PRO A 73 4.76 24.53 3.81
CA PRO A 73 5.10 25.73 3.02
C PRO A 73 5.79 25.42 1.69
N LEU A 74 6.65 24.39 1.69
CA LEU A 74 7.34 23.91 0.50
C LEU A 74 6.90 22.47 0.22
N SER A 75 5.75 22.35 -0.45
CA SER A 75 5.18 21.06 -0.83
C SER A 75 5.38 20.80 -2.32
N SER A 76 5.67 19.54 -2.64
CA SER A 76 5.89 19.11 -4.01
C SER A 76 5.34 17.69 -4.23
N SER A 77 5.18 17.29 -5.48
CA SER A 77 4.83 15.91 -5.84
C SER A 77 5.96 15.35 -6.71
N PRO A 78 6.58 14.22 -6.32
CA PRO A 78 7.79 13.71 -6.94
C PRO A 78 7.85 13.83 -8.47
N GLU A 79 8.80 14.63 -8.92
CA GLU A 79 9.20 14.80 -10.33
C GLU A 79 8.10 15.35 -11.25
N ILE A 80 6.99 15.85 -10.70
CA ILE A 80 6.03 16.66 -11.46
C ILE A 80 6.61 18.06 -11.64
N HIS A 81 6.61 18.55 -12.89
CA HIS A 81 7.21 19.81 -13.33
C HIS A 81 8.75 19.90 -13.27
N ASP A 82 9.45 18.79 -13.01
CA ASP A 82 10.91 18.70 -13.01
C ASP A 82 11.59 19.77 -12.11
N ASN A 83 12.65 20.44 -12.60
CA ASN A 83 13.37 21.49 -11.86
C ASN A 83 12.82 22.91 -12.12
N ARG A 84 11.51 23.07 -12.18
CA ARG A 84 10.85 24.36 -12.43
C ARG A 84 10.18 24.89 -11.17
N LEU A 85 9.81 26.18 -11.14
CA LEU A 85 9.15 26.79 -9.98
C LEU A 85 7.78 26.16 -9.72
N GLU A 86 7.09 25.74 -10.78
CA GLU A 86 5.79 25.06 -10.75
C GLU A 86 5.84 23.71 -10.04
N ALA A 87 7.03 23.15 -9.83
CA ALA A 87 7.24 21.93 -9.04
C ALA A 87 6.88 22.12 -7.55
N TRP A 88 6.78 23.37 -7.10
CA TRP A 88 6.32 23.80 -5.78
C TRP A 88 4.85 24.20 -5.86
N PHE A 89 3.98 23.38 -5.29
CA PHE A 89 2.54 23.56 -5.42
C PHE A 89 2.04 24.66 -4.47
N PRO A 90 1.01 25.44 -4.86
CA PRO A 90 0.47 26.52 -4.03
C PRO A 90 -0.30 26.04 -2.80
N SER A 91 -0.57 24.74 -2.70
CA SER A 91 -1.15 24.06 -1.54
C SER A 91 -0.40 22.76 -1.31
N ILE A 92 -0.50 22.22 -0.10
CA ILE A 92 0.01 20.88 0.20
C ILE A 92 -0.48 19.86 -0.82
N THR A 93 0.44 19.04 -1.34
CA THR A 93 0.12 17.97 -2.28
C THR A 93 -0.52 16.79 -1.54
N ASN A 94 -1.33 15.99 -2.22
CA ASN A 94 -1.86 14.76 -1.64
C ASN A 94 -0.75 13.74 -1.34
N TYR A 95 0.42 13.83 -1.98
CA TYR A 95 1.60 13.04 -1.63
C TYR A 95 2.09 13.37 -0.22
N ASP A 96 2.42 14.64 0.04
CA ASP A 96 2.90 15.08 1.34
C ASP A 96 1.82 14.91 2.43
N LEU A 97 0.58 15.28 2.10
CA LEU A 97 -0.55 15.17 3.02
C LEU A 97 -0.81 13.72 3.44
N ALA A 98 -0.75 12.76 2.49
CA ALA A 98 -0.95 11.35 2.81
C ALA A 98 0.12 10.82 3.76
N LEU A 99 1.37 11.16 3.51
CA LEU A 99 2.49 10.78 4.36
C LEU A 99 2.37 11.38 5.77
N ILE A 100 2.04 12.67 5.87
CA ILE A 100 1.90 13.36 7.16
C ILE A 100 0.72 12.80 7.96
N ARG A 101 -0.47 12.70 7.35
CA ARG A 101 -1.66 12.12 8.00
C ARG A 101 -1.39 10.69 8.45
N TRP A 102 -0.74 9.88 7.61
CA TRP A 102 -0.37 8.52 7.95
C TRP A 102 0.57 8.48 9.16
N THR A 103 1.61 9.30 9.19
CA THR A 103 2.56 9.34 10.30
C THR A 103 1.88 9.73 11.60
N PHE A 104 1.11 10.81 11.66
CA PHE A 104 0.45 11.20 12.90
C PHE A 104 -0.55 10.14 13.38
N ALA A 105 -1.35 9.57 12.46
CA ALA A 105 -2.30 8.52 12.80
C ALA A 105 -1.60 7.27 13.36
N LYS A 106 -0.52 6.80 12.71
CA LYS A 106 0.20 5.60 13.13
C LYS A 106 1.07 5.83 14.36
N THR A 107 1.64 7.01 14.55
CA THR A 107 2.34 7.35 15.80
C THR A 107 1.37 7.33 16.99
N ALA A 108 0.14 7.83 16.82
CA ALA A 108 -0.90 7.72 17.84
C ALA A 108 -1.27 6.26 18.15
N GLU A 109 -1.48 5.43 17.12
CA GLU A 109 -1.78 4.00 17.26
C GLU A 109 -0.67 3.26 18.03
N LEU A 110 0.60 3.49 17.69
CA LEU A 110 1.72 2.86 18.38
C LEU A 110 1.86 3.36 19.82
N ALA A 111 1.58 4.65 20.07
CA ALA A 111 1.55 5.21 21.42
C ALA A 111 0.46 4.54 22.29
N ASP A 112 -0.75 4.33 21.75
CA ASP A 112 -1.80 3.58 22.45
C ASP A 112 -1.34 2.16 22.80
N ARG A 113 -0.71 1.46 21.84
CA ARG A 113 -0.21 0.11 22.04
C ARG A 113 0.81 0.03 23.18
N LEU A 114 1.60 1.09 23.37
CA LEU A 114 2.62 1.21 24.42
C LEU A 114 2.10 1.81 25.73
N GLY A 115 0.83 2.21 25.79
CA GLY A 115 0.24 2.89 26.97
C GLY A 115 0.75 4.31 27.18
N LEU A 116 1.18 5.00 26.12
CA LEU A 116 1.69 6.38 26.14
C LEU A 116 0.55 7.36 25.84
N GLU A 117 -0.42 7.46 26.75
CA GLU A 117 -1.69 8.19 26.54
C GLU A 117 -1.51 9.67 26.15
N SER A 118 -0.53 10.36 26.74
CA SER A 118 -0.24 11.76 26.42
C SER A 118 0.25 11.94 24.99
N ASP A 119 1.18 11.09 24.54
CA ASP A 119 1.70 11.13 23.17
C ASP A 119 0.56 10.77 22.20
N ALA A 120 -0.21 9.72 22.50
CA ALA A 120 -1.34 9.31 21.66
C ALA A 120 -2.41 10.42 21.51
N SER A 121 -2.68 11.17 22.58
CA SER A 121 -3.63 12.29 22.54
C SER A 121 -3.09 13.45 21.71
N HIS A 122 -1.83 13.85 21.94
CA HIS A 122 -1.15 14.92 21.19
C HIS A 122 -1.16 14.64 19.68
N TRP A 123 -0.78 13.42 19.26
CA TRP A 123 -0.72 13.11 17.83
C TRP A 123 -2.11 13.06 17.16
N ARG A 124 -3.17 12.71 17.89
CA ARG A 124 -4.54 12.84 17.38
C ARG A 124 -4.98 14.29 17.25
N GLU A 125 -4.59 15.16 18.20
CA GLU A 125 -4.86 16.59 18.12
C GLU A 125 -4.18 17.22 16.90
N VAL A 126 -2.88 16.97 16.71
CA VAL A 126 -2.12 17.47 15.54
C VAL A 126 -2.69 16.92 14.23
N LEU A 127 -3.08 15.64 14.18
CA LEU A 127 -3.74 15.05 13.01
C LEU A 127 -5.04 15.77 12.66
N ALA A 128 -5.84 16.16 13.66
CA ALA A 128 -7.11 16.85 13.45
C ALA A 128 -6.93 18.27 12.87
N GLU A 129 -5.72 18.84 12.94
CA GLU A 129 -5.40 20.12 12.32
C GLU A 129 -5.11 19.98 10.81
N MET A 130 -4.88 18.77 10.29
CA MET A 130 -4.56 18.55 8.88
C MET A 130 -5.81 18.59 7.98
N PRO A 131 -5.72 19.16 6.76
CA PRO A 131 -6.80 19.16 5.79
C PRO A 131 -7.21 17.75 5.36
N GLU A 132 -8.45 17.64 4.88
CA GLU A 132 -8.91 16.49 4.11
C GLU A 132 -8.22 16.42 2.74
N PHE A 133 -8.19 15.23 2.13
CA PHE A 133 -7.57 15.05 0.82
C PHE A 133 -8.25 15.87 -0.27
N ALA A 134 -7.46 16.39 -1.19
CA ALA A 134 -7.97 17.09 -2.36
C ALA A 134 -8.57 16.08 -3.36
N LEU A 135 -9.88 16.16 -3.59
CA LEU A 135 -10.61 15.33 -4.54
C LEU A 135 -11.13 16.15 -5.71
N SER A 136 -11.25 15.51 -6.86
CA SER A 136 -11.91 16.07 -8.04
C SER A 136 -13.42 16.14 -7.83
N ASP A 137 -14.02 17.32 -7.92
CA ASP A 137 -15.49 17.47 -7.89
C ASP A 137 -16.20 16.75 -9.05
N LYS A 138 -15.47 16.44 -10.14
CA LYS A 138 -16.01 15.79 -11.34
C LYS A 138 -15.99 14.28 -11.25
N THR A 139 -14.90 13.70 -10.76
CA THR A 139 -14.63 12.25 -10.81
C THR A 139 -14.60 11.60 -9.43
N GLY A 140 -14.43 12.37 -8.35
CA GLY A 140 -14.18 11.86 -7.00
C GLY A 140 -12.77 11.30 -6.79
N GLY A 141 -11.89 11.35 -7.79
CA GLY A 141 -10.51 10.87 -7.69
C GLY A 141 -9.59 11.85 -6.97
N LEU A 142 -8.49 11.34 -6.40
CA LEU A 142 -7.44 12.14 -5.77
C LEU A 142 -6.76 13.05 -6.79
N LEU A 143 -6.59 14.32 -6.43
CA LEU A 143 -5.83 15.32 -7.19
C LEU A 143 -4.35 15.31 -6.78
N VAL A 144 -3.48 16.00 -7.52
CA VAL A 144 -2.09 16.21 -7.09
C VAL A 144 -2.05 17.18 -5.92
N ALA A 145 -2.79 18.28 -6.04
CA ALA A 145 -2.99 19.30 -5.00
C ALA A 145 -4.40 19.91 -5.16
N LYS A 146 -4.81 20.80 -4.25
CA LYS A 146 -6.14 21.43 -4.28
C LYS A 146 -6.38 22.09 -5.64
N ASN A 147 -7.45 21.67 -6.33
CA ASN A 147 -7.84 22.11 -7.68
C ASN A 147 -6.82 21.82 -8.81
N ILE A 148 -5.79 21.01 -8.57
CA ILE A 148 -4.75 20.70 -9.55
C ILE A 148 -4.73 19.19 -9.84
N PRO A 149 -5.38 18.71 -10.91
CA PRO A 149 -5.32 17.31 -11.32
C PRO A 149 -3.96 16.99 -11.98
N LEU A 150 -3.65 15.70 -12.06
CA LEU A 150 -2.57 15.24 -12.93
C LEU A 150 -2.98 15.43 -14.39
N GLN A 151 -2.20 16.20 -15.15
CA GLN A 151 -2.60 16.64 -16.50
C GLN A 151 -2.36 15.56 -17.56
N ASP A 152 -1.23 14.85 -17.44
CA ASP A 152 -0.72 13.94 -18.45
C ASP A 152 -0.20 12.65 -17.80
N SER A 153 0.07 11.63 -18.62
CA SER A 153 0.77 10.43 -18.16
C SER A 153 2.07 10.82 -17.45
N HIS A 154 2.29 10.25 -16.26
CA HIS A 154 3.52 10.42 -15.48
C HIS A 154 3.90 9.11 -14.82
N ARG A 155 5.21 8.86 -14.66
CA ARG A 155 5.72 7.63 -14.04
C ARG A 155 5.40 7.52 -12.55
N HIS A 156 5.26 8.66 -11.86
CA HIS A 156 4.97 8.71 -10.43
C HIS A 156 3.48 8.84 -10.15
N LEU A 157 2.99 7.97 -9.27
CA LEU A 157 1.60 7.92 -8.83
C LEU A 157 1.46 8.42 -7.37
N SER A 158 2.36 9.32 -6.96
CA SER A 158 2.55 9.75 -5.57
C SER A 158 1.29 10.33 -4.90
N HIS A 159 0.43 11.01 -5.67
CA HIS A 159 -0.85 11.52 -5.19
C HIS A 159 -1.85 10.42 -4.78
N LEU A 160 -1.59 9.17 -5.17
CA LEU A 160 -2.40 7.99 -4.84
C LEU A 160 -1.87 7.21 -3.63
N MET A 161 -0.80 7.68 -2.96
CA MET A 161 -0.18 6.97 -1.84
C MET A 161 -1.12 6.73 -0.65
N ALA A 162 -2.13 7.58 -0.47
CA ALA A 162 -3.19 7.38 0.52
C ALA A 162 -3.94 6.05 0.31
N ILE A 163 -4.02 5.53 -0.91
CA ILE A 163 -4.61 4.22 -1.22
C ILE A 163 -3.56 3.14 -1.03
N HIS A 164 -2.50 3.15 -1.84
CA HIS A 164 -1.38 2.22 -1.74
C HIS A 164 -0.05 2.96 -1.88
N PRO A 165 0.90 2.78 -0.94
CA PRO A 165 0.93 1.69 0.03
C PRO A 165 0.35 2.02 1.42
N LEU A 166 -0.07 3.26 1.69
CA LEU A 166 -0.33 3.71 3.07
C LEU A 166 -1.65 3.21 3.68
N GLY A 167 -2.63 2.83 2.85
CA GLY A 167 -3.90 2.27 3.33
C GLY A 167 -4.74 3.22 4.19
N LEU A 168 -4.67 4.53 3.94
CA LEU A 168 -5.58 5.53 4.55
C LEU A 168 -6.96 5.51 3.90
N ILE A 169 -7.01 5.22 2.60
CA ILE A 169 -8.22 5.02 1.81
C ILE A 169 -8.24 3.55 1.41
N THR A 170 -9.22 2.79 1.89
CA THR A 170 -9.26 1.33 1.71
C THR A 170 -10.58 0.89 1.11
N TRP A 171 -10.56 -0.22 0.37
CA TRP A 171 -11.77 -0.80 -0.21
C TRP A 171 -12.80 -1.16 0.86
N GLU A 172 -12.31 -1.51 2.04
CA GLU A 172 -13.05 -1.96 3.21
C GLU A 172 -13.78 -0.85 3.96
N ASN A 173 -13.36 0.41 3.79
CA ASN A 173 -14.05 1.58 4.35
C ASN A 173 -15.41 1.85 3.67
N GLY A 174 -15.79 1.07 2.67
CA GLY A 174 -17.10 1.08 2.03
C GLY A 174 -17.19 2.00 0.81
N GLU A 175 -18.42 2.26 0.36
CA GLU A 175 -18.69 2.86 -0.95
C GLU A 175 -17.99 4.20 -1.20
N LYS A 176 -17.77 5.01 -0.16
CA LYS A 176 -17.10 6.31 -0.29
C LYS A 176 -15.66 6.12 -0.78
N ASP A 177 -14.89 5.27 -0.13
CA ASP A 177 -13.48 5.02 -0.47
C ASP A 177 -13.37 4.18 -1.74
N GLN A 178 -14.28 3.22 -1.95
CA GLN A 178 -14.35 2.45 -3.19
C GLN A 178 -14.51 3.36 -4.41
N LYS A 179 -15.35 4.41 -4.34
CA LYS A 179 -15.49 5.40 -5.41
C LYS A 179 -14.18 6.14 -5.69
N VAL A 180 -13.43 6.52 -4.67
CA VAL A 180 -12.12 7.19 -4.83
C VAL A 180 -11.11 6.26 -5.49
N ILE A 181 -11.04 4.99 -5.07
CA ILE A 181 -10.13 3.99 -5.61
C ILE A 181 -10.45 3.69 -7.09
N LEU A 182 -11.73 3.48 -7.40
CA LEU A 182 -12.17 3.26 -8.78
C LEU A 182 -11.88 4.48 -9.66
N ALA A 183 -12.16 5.70 -9.18
CA ALA A 183 -11.84 6.92 -9.92
C ALA A 183 -10.33 7.08 -10.18
N ALA A 184 -9.48 6.68 -9.23
CA ALA A 184 -8.04 6.69 -9.43
C ALA A 184 -7.59 5.71 -10.53
N LEU A 185 -8.15 4.48 -10.55
CA LEU A 185 -7.85 3.49 -11.58
C LEU A 185 -8.33 3.92 -12.97
N GLU A 186 -9.53 4.50 -13.06
CA GLU A 186 -10.06 5.03 -14.32
C GLU A 186 -9.22 6.23 -14.83
N GLU A 187 -8.73 7.09 -13.94
CA GLU A 187 -7.86 8.19 -14.33
C GLU A 187 -6.49 7.70 -14.83
N MET A 188 -5.92 6.66 -14.19
CA MET A 188 -4.70 6.00 -14.69
C MET A 188 -4.89 5.44 -16.10
N ASP A 189 -6.05 4.85 -16.38
CA ASP A 189 -6.39 4.35 -17.73
C ASP A 189 -6.59 5.48 -18.73
N ARG A 190 -7.26 6.56 -18.32
CA ARG A 190 -7.51 7.74 -19.16
C ARG A 190 -6.22 8.47 -19.56
N LEU A 191 -5.32 8.68 -18.59
CA LEU A 191 -4.03 9.33 -18.83
C LEU A 191 -3.07 8.45 -19.64
N GLY A 192 -3.24 7.12 -19.53
CA GLY A 192 -2.44 6.13 -20.24
C GLY A 192 -1.01 6.03 -19.71
N THR A 193 -0.23 5.17 -20.37
CA THR A 193 1.08 4.70 -19.88
C THR A 193 2.27 5.27 -20.65
N SER A 194 2.06 6.29 -21.48
CA SER A 194 3.07 6.80 -22.41
C SER A 194 4.34 7.35 -21.71
N GLN A 195 4.25 7.75 -20.45
CA GLN A 195 5.39 8.20 -19.63
C GLN A 195 5.67 7.28 -18.44
N TRP A 196 5.21 6.03 -18.47
CA TRP A 196 5.40 5.08 -17.38
C TRP A 196 6.73 4.36 -17.47
N CYS A 197 7.25 3.99 -16.30
CA CYS A 197 8.34 3.03 -16.15
C CYS A 197 7.78 1.67 -15.71
N GLY A 198 8.61 0.63 -15.68
CA GLY A 198 8.16 -0.70 -15.24
C GLY A 198 7.55 -0.71 -13.83
N TYR A 199 8.13 0.02 -12.88
CA TYR A 199 7.55 0.12 -11.53
C TYR A 199 6.14 0.76 -11.51
N SER A 200 5.79 1.59 -12.49
CA SER A 200 4.45 2.20 -12.58
C SER A 200 3.40 1.12 -12.86
N PHE A 201 3.73 0.11 -13.67
CA PHE A 201 2.87 -1.05 -13.92
C PHE A 201 2.74 -1.94 -12.68
N ALA A 202 3.84 -2.17 -11.96
CA ALA A 202 3.80 -2.90 -10.69
C ALA A 202 2.95 -2.18 -9.64
N TRP A 203 3.04 -0.84 -9.55
CA TRP A 203 2.20 -0.05 -8.66
C TRP A 203 0.73 -0.09 -9.08
N LYS A 204 0.43 0.00 -10.39
CA LYS A 204 -0.94 -0.24 -10.90
C LYS A 204 -1.46 -1.62 -10.49
N ALA A 205 -0.63 -2.65 -10.53
CA ALA A 205 -1.04 -3.99 -10.13
C ALA A 205 -1.46 -4.03 -8.65
N SER A 206 -0.67 -3.44 -7.75
CA SER A 206 -1.04 -3.33 -6.33
C SER A 206 -2.32 -2.50 -6.13
N MET A 207 -2.48 -1.38 -6.84
CA MET A 207 -3.70 -0.56 -6.77
C MET A 207 -4.95 -1.33 -7.23
N ALA A 208 -4.85 -2.03 -8.35
CA ALA A 208 -5.94 -2.86 -8.89
C ALA A 208 -6.24 -4.04 -7.95
N ALA A 209 -5.21 -4.64 -7.34
CA ALA A 209 -5.39 -5.71 -6.36
C ALA A 209 -6.14 -5.22 -5.10
N ARG A 210 -5.82 -4.02 -4.61
CA ARG A 210 -6.57 -3.36 -3.52
C ARG A 210 -8.02 -3.05 -3.89
N ALA A 211 -8.30 -2.85 -5.18
CA ALA A 211 -9.66 -2.69 -5.70
C ALA A 211 -10.38 -4.01 -6.01
N ARG A 212 -9.77 -5.17 -5.69
CA ARG A 212 -10.27 -6.51 -6.05
C ARG A 212 -10.42 -6.73 -7.56
N ASP A 213 -9.72 -5.95 -8.40
CA ASP A 213 -9.70 -6.10 -9.86
C ASP A 213 -8.52 -6.97 -10.29
N GLY A 214 -8.69 -8.29 -10.17
CA GLY A 214 -7.65 -9.26 -10.50
C GLY A 214 -7.26 -9.29 -11.97
N LYS A 215 -8.18 -8.91 -12.87
CA LYS A 215 -7.90 -8.81 -14.31
C LYS A 215 -6.96 -7.66 -14.61
N ARG A 216 -7.25 -6.46 -14.09
CA ARG A 216 -6.39 -5.27 -14.28
C ARG A 216 -5.05 -5.45 -13.60
N ALA A 217 -5.01 -6.11 -12.43
CA ALA A 217 -3.76 -6.43 -11.73
C ALA A 217 -2.87 -7.40 -12.52
N ALA A 218 -3.43 -8.54 -12.97
CA ALA A 218 -2.70 -9.52 -13.76
C ALA A 218 -2.17 -8.94 -15.08
N GLU A 219 -2.98 -8.13 -15.77
CA GLU A 219 -2.57 -7.49 -17.02
C GLU A 219 -1.40 -6.52 -16.80
N ALA A 220 -1.43 -5.72 -15.72
CA ALA A 220 -0.32 -4.83 -15.39
C ALA A 220 0.98 -5.59 -15.10
N LEU A 221 0.92 -6.69 -14.34
CA LEU A 221 2.09 -7.54 -14.09
C LEU A 221 2.60 -8.26 -15.35
N ARG A 222 1.69 -8.68 -16.23
CA ARG A 222 2.04 -9.28 -17.52
C ARG A 222 2.80 -8.28 -18.39
N ILE A 223 2.31 -7.04 -18.48
CA ILE A 223 3.00 -5.97 -19.21
C ILE A 223 4.38 -5.69 -18.59
N PHE A 224 4.46 -5.59 -17.26
CA PHE A 224 5.74 -5.46 -16.56
C PHE A 224 6.74 -6.57 -16.97
N ALA A 225 6.32 -7.84 -16.89
CA ALA A 225 7.17 -8.97 -17.20
C ALA A 225 7.58 -9.05 -18.69
N GLU A 226 6.67 -8.72 -19.61
CA GLU A 226 6.92 -8.80 -21.05
C GLU A 226 7.71 -7.61 -21.62
N ALA A 227 7.53 -6.42 -21.04
CA ALA A 227 8.05 -5.18 -21.61
C ALA A 227 9.15 -4.52 -20.78
N PHE A 228 9.20 -4.77 -19.47
CA PHE A 228 10.12 -4.07 -18.57
C PHE A 228 11.12 -5.00 -17.88
N CYS A 229 11.10 -6.30 -18.19
CA CYS A 229 12.12 -7.25 -17.74
C CYS A 229 13.02 -7.68 -18.90
N LEU A 230 14.33 -7.67 -18.66
CA LEU A 230 15.35 -8.15 -19.58
C LEU A 230 15.40 -9.69 -19.58
N ARG A 231 16.14 -10.29 -20.52
CA ARG A 231 16.30 -11.76 -20.62
C ARG A 231 16.84 -12.44 -19.35
N ASN A 232 17.56 -11.70 -18.51
CA ASN A 232 18.06 -12.15 -17.22
C ASN A 232 17.09 -11.84 -16.05
N SER A 233 15.83 -11.53 -16.36
CA SER A 233 14.75 -11.18 -15.42
C SER A 233 14.94 -9.88 -14.64
N PHE A 234 16.01 -9.13 -14.89
CA PHE A 234 16.19 -7.81 -14.27
C PHE A 234 15.32 -6.76 -14.93
N HIS A 235 14.67 -5.96 -14.09
CA HIS A 235 13.87 -4.83 -14.50
C HIS A 235 14.73 -3.72 -15.13
N ALA A 236 14.24 -3.17 -16.24
CA ALA A 236 14.72 -1.94 -16.85
C ALA A 236 13.57 -0.92 -16.91
N ASN A 237 13.87 0.35 -16.64
CA ASN A 237 12.83 1.37 -16.52
C ASN A 237 12.00 1.56 -17.80
N GLY A 238 12.62 1.58 -18.98
CA GLY A 238 11.93 1.77 -20.26
C GLY A 238 11.41 0.48 -20.90
N ASP A 239 10.45 0.61 -21.80
CA ASP A 239 9.87 -0.47 -22.62
C ASP A 239 10.94 -1.09 -23.55
N GLN A 240 11.13 -2.39 -23.39
CA GLN A 240 12.08 -3.23 -24.13
C GLN A 240 11.38 -4.12 -25.18
N SER A 241 10.04 -4.09 -25.24
CA SER A 241 9.24 -4.94 -26.12
C SER A 241 8.99 -4.34 -27.50
N GLY A 242 9.05 -3.01 -27.62
CA GLY A 242 8.65 -2.29 -28.84
C GLY A 242 7.15 -2.33 -29.13
N LYS A 243 6.32 -2.75 -28.17
CA LYS A 243 4.85 -2.82 -28.29
C LYS A 243 4.16 -1.47 -28.04
N GLY A 244 4.91 -0.47 -27.58
CA GLY A 244 4.40 0.89 -27.36
C GLY A 244 3.67 1.06 -26.02
N TYR A 245 4.05 0.29 -24.99
CA TYR A 245 3.49 0.46 -23.65
C TYR A 245 4.03 1.71 -22.96
N SER A 246 5.19 2.22 -23.37
CA SER A 246 5.75 3.50 -22.92
C SER A 246 6.56 4.15 -24.04
N ASN A 247 6.63 5.49 -24.05
CA ASN A 247 7.57 6.23 -24.90
C ASN A 247 9.00 6.18 -24.34
N LEU A 248 9.16 5.78 -23.08
CA LEU A 248 10.44 5.63 -22.42
C LEU A 248 11.06 4.30 -22.84
N THR A 249 12.22 4.34 -23.51
CA THR A 249 12.92 3.14 -24.01
C THR A 249 14.33 2.97 -23.42
N TYR A 250 14.70 3.85 -22.49
CA TYR A 250 16.01 3.82 -21.82
C TYR A 250 16.13 2.59 -20.90
N ARG A 251 17.35 2.07 -20.76
CA ARG A 251 17.60 0.75 -20.15
C ARG A 251 18.42 0.75 -18.83
N PRO A 252 18.28 1.73 -17.92
CA PRO A 252 18.91 1.61 -16.62
C PRO A 252 18.19 0.53 -15.83
N PHE A 253 18.99 -0.32 -15.19
CA PHE A 253 18.52 -1.31 -14.25
C PHE A 253 18.09 -0.64 -12.95
N THR A 254 16.92 -0.99 -12.44
CA THR A 254 16.51 -0.68 -11.06
C THR A 254 15.85 -1.90 -10.44
N LEU A 255 16.29 -2.29 -9.23
CA LEU A 255 15.75 -3.47 -8.53
C LEU A 255 14.31 -3.25 -8.04
N GLU A 256 13.93 -2.00 -7.82
CA GLU A 256 12.62 -1.60 -7.27
C GLU A 256 11.44 -2.18 -8.04
N GLY A 257 11.50 -2.22 -9.38
CA GLY A 257 10.42 -2.76 -10.22
C GLY A 257 10.21 -4.25 -9.99
N ASN A 258 11.30 -5.02 -9.84
CA ASN A 258 11.20 -6.45 -9.51
C ASN A 258 10.56 -6.67 -8.13
N CYS A 259 10.99 -5.89 -7.12
CA CYS A 259 10.42 -5.96 -5.77
C CYS A 259 8.94 -5.55 -5.74
N ALA A 260 8.59 -4.47 -6.44
CA ALA A 260 7.22 -3.99 -6.56
C ALA A 260 6.32 -5.00 -7.29
N ALA A 261 6.81 -5.66 -8.34
CA ALA A 261 6.04 -6.67 -9.05
C ALA A 261 5.80 -7.92 -8.19
N ALA A 262 6.79 -8.33 -7.40
CA ALA A 262 6.61 -9.40 -6.42
C ALA A 262 5.57 -9.03 -5.35
N ALA A 263 5.61 -7.78 -4.84
CA ALA A 263 4.61 -7.28 -3.91
C ALA A 263 3.21 -7.21 -4.55
N GLY A 264 3.08 -6.74 -5.79
CA GLY A 264 1.83 -6.71 -6.54
C GLY A 264 1.21 -8.10 -6.73
N LEU A 265 2.03 -9.12 -7.03
CA LEU A 265 1.57 -10.51 -7.10
C LEU A 265 1.12 -11.01 -5.72
N GLN A 266 1.85 -10.69 -4.65
CA GLN A 266 1.44 -11.08 -3.29
C GLN A 266 0.13 -10.40 -2.89
N GLU A 267 -0.07 -9.13 -3.21
CA GLU A 267 -1.33 -8.40 -2.98
C GLU A 267 -2.53 -9.01 -3.72
N MET A 268 -2.32 -9.68 -4.85
CA MET A 268 -3.37 -10.45 -5.54
C MET A 268 -3.72 -11.76 -4.82
N LEU A 269 -2.75 -12.37 -4.14
CA LEU A 269 -2.84 -13.69 -3.51
C LEU A 269 -3.28 -13.62 -2.04
N LEU A 270 -2.79 -12.64 -1.28
CA LEU A 270 -3.01 -12.48 0.16
C LEU A 270 -3.03 -11.00 0.54
N GLN A 271 -4.08 -10.56 1.23
CA GLN A 271 -4.16 -9.22 1.83
C GLN A 271 -4.44 -9.34 3.34
N SER A 272 -3.91 -8.42 4.14
CA SER A 272 -4.19 -8.35 5.59
C SER A 272 -4.16 -6.93 6.18
N TYR A 273 -4.00 -5.91 5.34
CA TYR A 273 -3.71 -4.52 5.72
C TYR A 273 -4.84 -3.78 6.47
N SER A 274 -6.04 -4.36 6.51
CA SER A 274 -7.24 -3.74 7.09
C SER A 274 -7.79 -4.53 8.28
N GLY A 275 -6.95 -5.32 8.96
CA GLY A 275 -7.36 -6.13 10.12
C GLY A 275 -8.08 -7.44 9.80
N GLU A 276 -8.20 -7.79 8.52
CA GLU A 276 -8.78 -9.06 8.05
C GLU A 276 -7.87 -9.68 6.99
N ILE A 277 -7.63 -10.98 7.10
CA ILE A 277 -6.91 -11.78 6.12
C ILE A 277 -7.87 -12.11 4.97
N ARG A 278 -7.44 -11.86 3.73
CA ARG A 278 -8.16 -12.20 2.50
C ARG A 278 -7.33 -13.11 1.64
N ILE A 279 -7.93 -14.20 1.22
CA ILE A 279 -7.30 -15.22 0.39
C ILE A 279 -7.74 -14.99 -1.05
N PHE A 280 -6.79 -14.87 -1.96
CA PHE A 280 -7.03 -14.65 -3.37
C PHE A 280 -7.95 -13.44 -3.69
N PRO A 281 -7.76 -12.27 -3.04
CA PRO A 281 -8.69 -11.14 -3.16
C PRO A 281 -8.77 -10.55 -4.56
N ALA A 282 -7.74 -10.73 -5.40
CA ALA A 282 -7.67 -10.13 -6.73
C ALA A 282 -6.91 -11.01 -7.73
N ILE A 283 -7.35 -12.25 -7.91
CA ILE A 283 -6.87 -13.09 -9.03
C ILE A 283 -7.88 -13.13 -10.17
N PRO A 284 -7.42 -13.12 -11.43
CA PRO A 284 -8.30 -13.13 -12.60
C PRO A 284 -9.02 -14.47 -12.75
N ASP A 285 -10.17 -14.44 -13.43
CA ASP A 285 -11.04 -15.61 -13.59
C ASP A 285 -10.39 -16.79 -14.32
N ASP A 286 -9.40 -16.54 -15.16
CA ASP A 286 -8.67 -17.56 -15.92
C ASP A 286 -7.59 -18.28 -15.08
N TRP A 287 -7.21 -17.74 -13.92
CA TRP A 287 -6.36 -18.43 -12.94
C TRP A 287 -7.19 -19.40 -12.11
N LYS A 288 -7.57 -20.51 -12.76
CA LYS A 288 -8.38 -21.57 -12.16
C LYS A 288 -7.63 -22.32 -11.07
N GLU A 289 -6.33 -22.50 -11.26
CA GLU A 289 -5.42 -23.18 -10.34
C GLU A 289 -4.42 -22.17 -9.81
N ALA A 290 -4.35 -22.03 -8.49
CA ALA A 290 -3.38 -21.18 -7.83
C ALA A 290 -3.08 -21.72 -6.43
N SER A 291 -1.84 -21.57 -5.98
CA SER A 291 -1.49 -21.87 -4.60
C SER A 291 -0.32 -21.01 -4.16
N PHE A 292 -0.29 -20.71 -2.87
CA PHE A 292 0.88 -20.16 -2.21
C PHE A 292 1.11 -20.89 -0.89
N ASP A 293 2.35 -20.88 -0.44
CA ASP A 293 2.76 -21.50 0.81
C ASP A 293 3.45 -20.47 1.72
N SER A 294 3.02 -20.43 2.98
CA SER A 294 3.66 -19.70 4.07
C SER A 294 3.87 -18.20 3.82
N LEU A 295 2.95 -17.55 3.09
CA LEU A 295 2.95 -16.08 3.01
C LEU A 295 2.54 -15.47 4.35
N ARG A 296 3.18 -14.37 4.73
CA ARG A 296 2.96 -13.74 6.04
C ARG A 296 1.85 -12.68 5.95
N ALA A 297 0.91 -12.72 6.88
CA ALA A 297 -0.11 -11.70 7.11
C ALA A 297 0.19 -10.91 8.39
N GLU A 298 -0.43 -9.73 8.53
CA GLU A 298 -0.40 -8.95 9.77
C GLU A 298 -0.82 -9.80 10.98
N GLY A 299 -0.21 -9.56 12.14
CA GLY A 299 -0.41 -10.38 13.34
C GLY A 299 0.53 -11.58 13.46
N ALA A 300 1.52 -11.71 12.57
CA ALA A 300 2.46 -12.83 12.50
C ALA A 300 1.77 -14.17 12.23
N PHE A 301 0.80 -14.16 11.32
CA PHE A 301 0.19 -15.38 10.77
C PHE A 301 0.91 -15.79 9.48
N LEU A 302 1.27 -17.07 9.38
CA LEU A 302 1.71 -17.70 8.15
C LEU A 302 0.51 -18.38 7.51
N VAL A 303 0.30 -18.09 6.23
CA VAL A 303 -0.89 -18.50 5.49
C VAL A 303 -0.46 -19.27 4.25
N SER A 304 -1.05 -20.44 4.05
CA SER A 304 -0.97 -21.20 2.81
C SER A 304 -2.39 -21.38 2.26
N ALA A 305 -2.57 -21.34 0.95
CA ALA A 305 -3.88 -21.58 0.35
C ALA A 305 -3.78 -22.28 -1.00
N GLN A 306 -4.84 -23.01 -1.32
CA GLN A 306 -5.00 -23.72 -2.59
C GLN A 306 -6.34 -23.35 -3.22
N ARG A 307 -6.29 -23.08 -4.52
CA ARG A 307 -7.43 -22.82 -5.38
C ARG A 307 -7.42 -23.81 -6.53
N ALA A 308 -8.56 -24.41 -6.79
CA ALA A 308 -8.79 -25.29 -7.92
C ALA A 308 -10.15 -25.00 -8.55
N MET A 309 -10.25 -25.16 -9.86
CA MET A 309 -11.47 -24.87 -10.64
C MET A 309 -12.04 -23.46 -10.39
N GLY A 310 -11.16 -22.50 -10.06
CA GLY A 310 -11.59 -21.13 -9.79
C GLY A 310 -12.26 -20.93 -8.42
N GLN A 311 -12.03 -21.83 -7.46
CA GLN A 311 -12.57 -21.71 -6.10
C GLN A 311 -11.50 -22.07 -5.07
N THR A 312 -11.49 -21.36 -3.93
CA THR A 312 -10.61 -21.69 -2.79
C THR A 312 -11.01 -23.04 -2.22
N GLN A 313 -10.08 -23.99 -2.24
CA GLN A 313 -10.30 -25.35 -1.77
C GLN A 313 -9.81 -25.55 -0.34
N ARG A 314 -8.68 -24.91 -0.01
CA ARG A 314 -8.01 -25.09 1.28
C ARG A 314 -7.30 -23.82 1.72
N VAL A 315 -7.36 -23.55 3.02
CA VAL A 315 -6.61 -22.49 3.69
C VAL A 315 -5.97 -23.07 4.94
N GLU A 316 -4.68 -22.86 5.12
CA GLU A 316 -3.93 -23.19 6.32
C GLU A 316 -3.42 -21.91 6.96
N ILE A 317 -3.59 -21.79 8.28
CA ILE A 317 -3.13 -20.64 9.05
C ILE A 317 -2.36 -21.16 10.25
N GLN A 318 -1.11 -20.72 10.38
CA GLN A 318 -0.27 -20.92 11.55
C GLN A 318 -0.01 -19.57 12.22
N SER A 319 -0.11 -19.52 13.55
CA SER A 319 0.23 -18.30 14.29
C SER A 319 1.61 -18.43 14.94
N GLU A 320 2.50 -17.47 14.72
CA GLU A 320 3.81 -17.44 15.41
C GLU A 320 3.73 -16.79 16.79
N LYS A 321 2.76 -15.89 17.00
CA LYS A 321 2.63 -15.06 18.21
C LYS A 321 1.31 -15.25 18.95
N GLY A 322 0.42 -16.10 18.43
CA GLY A 322 -0.95 -16.26 18.92
C GLY A 322 -1.86 -15.08 18.55
N GLY A 323 -3.09 -15.12 19.03
CA GLY A 323 -4.09 -14.06 18.87
C GLY A 323 -5.27 -14.43 17.98
N ALA A 324 -6.19 -13.48 17.86
CA ALA A 324 -7.39 -13.60 17.04
C ALA A 324 -7.05 -13.34 15.57
N CYS A 325 -7.32 -14.33 14.72
CA CYS A 325 -7.25 -14.21 13.28
C CYS A 325 -8.67 -13.99 12.72
N HIS A 326 -8.86 -12.89 11.99
CA HIS A 326 -10.07 -12.62 11.23
C HIS A 326 -9.82 -12.95 9.77
N LEU A 327 -10.49 -13.97 9.25
CA LEU A 327 -10.40 -14.40 7.86
C LEU A 327 -11.70 -14.04 7.14
N GLU A 328 -11.62 -13.24 6.07
CA GLU A 328 -12.75 -13.08 5.13
C GLU A 328 -13.04 -14.45 4.53
N ASN A 329 -14.26 -14.96 4.71
CA ASN A 329 -14.64 -16.31 4.34
C ASN A 329 -14.39 -16.54 2.84
N PRO A 330 -13.37 -17.31 2.45
CA PRO A 330 -12.98 -17.45 1.06
C PRO A 330 -13.70 -18.62 0.37
N PHE A 331 -14.56 -19.34 1.11
CA PHE A 331 -15.19 -20.58 0.66
C PHE A 331 -16.54 -20.30 -0.02
N PRO A 332 -16.82 -20.95 -1.16
CA PRO A 332 -18.12 -20.88 -1.82
C PRO A 332 -19.27 -21.45 -0.97
N ASP A 333 -20.50 -21.33 -1.51
CA ASP A 333 -21.71 -21.93 -0.94
C ASP A 333 -21.48 -23.40 -0.54
N GLY A 334 -21.75 -23.72 0.73
CA GLY A 334 -21.49 -25.04 1.32
C GLY A 334 -20.68 -25.01 2.62
N GLY A 335 -19.97 -23.90 2.86
CA GLY A 335 -19.21 -23.68 4.09
C GLY A 335 -17.87 -24.40 4.09
N PHE A 336 -17.28 -24.58 5.27
CA PHE A 336 -15.97 -25.21 5.42
C PHE A 336 -15.98 -26.28 6.51
N GLU A 337 -14.95 -27.12 6.50
CA GLU A 337 -14.63 -28.07 7.55
C GLU A 337 -13.24 -27.78 8.12
N VAL A 338 -13.07 -27.97 9.42
CA VAL A 338 -11.77 -27.95 10.08
C VAL A 338 -11.17 -29.35 9.96
N VAL A 339 -10.09 -29.49 9.18
CA VAL A 339 -9.42 -30.78 8.92
C VAL A 339 -8.12 -30.94 9.71
N GLU A 340 -7.59 -29.84 10.24
CA GLU A 340 -6.43 -29.81 11.14
C GLU A 340 -6.65 -28.72 12.18
N GLY A 341 -6.23 -28.96 13.43
CA GLY A 341 -6.44 -28.04 14.54
C GLY A 341 -7.70 -28.32 15.36
N LYS A 342 -8.02 -27.41 16.27
CA LYS A 342 -9.13 -27.53 17.23
C LYS A 342 -10.36 -26.79 16.73
N SER A 343 -11.43 -27.51 16.37
CA SER A 343 -12.64 -26.93 15.79
C SER A 343 -13.34 -25.92 16.70
N GLU A 344 -13.24 -26.08 18.02
CA GLU A 344 -13.82 -25.16 19.01
C GLU A 344 -13.17 -23.77 19.01
N LYS A 345 -12.01 -23.63 18.37
CA LYS A 345 -11.30 -22.36 18.18
C LYS A 345 -11.69 -21.63 16.90
N VAL A 346 -12.57 -22.22 16.09
CA VAL A 346 -13.02 -21.69 14.81
C VAL A 346 -14.52 -21.40 14.89
N SER A 347 -14.91 -20.17 14.58
CA SER A 347 -16.32 -19.79 14.48
C SER A 347 -16.57 -18.98 13.20
N ALA A 348 -17.77 -19.08 12.66
CA ALA A 348 -18.18 -18.30 11.49
C ALA A 348 -19.26 -17.32 11.90
N LYS A 349 -19.10 -16.05 11.50
CA LYS A 349 -20.08 -14.99 11.72
C LYS A 349 -20.16 -14.14 10.45
N ASP A 350 -21.33 -14.09 9.84
CA ASP A 350 -21.58 -13.38 8.59
C ASP A 350 -20.57 -13.79 7.49
N SER A 351 -19.79 -12.85 6.97
CA SER A 351 -18.73 -13.07 5.97
C SER A 351 -17.35 -13.38 6.56
N LEU A 352 -17.23 -13.55 7.88
CA LEU A 352 -15.97 -13.75 8.59
C LEU A 352 -15.86 -15.12 9.26
N ILE A 353 -14.65 -15.65 9.26
CA ILE A 353 -14.22 -16.79 10.06
C ILE A 353 -13.25 -16.26 11.12
N LEU A 354 -13.60 -16.45 12.39
CA LEU A 354 -12.79 -16.07 13.54
C LEU A 354 -12.03 -17.31 14.03
N ILE A 355 -10.72 -17.17 14.19
CA ILE A 355 -9.83 -18.26 14.58
C ILE A 355 -8.95 -17.78 15.73
N GLU A 356 -9.08 -18.39 16.89
CA GLU A 356 -8.21 -18.11 18.04
C GLU A 356 -7.03 -19.08 18.06
N LEU A 357 -5.79 -18.57 18.01
CA LEU A 357 -4.60 -19.43 18.02
C LEU A 357 -3.65 -19.05 19.15
N LEU A 358 -3.00 -20.04 19.73
CA LEU A 358 -1.82 -19.86 20.58
C LEU A 358 -0.54 -19.83 19.72
N PRO A 359 0.58 -19.31 20.24
CA PRO A 359 1.85 -19.37 19.53
C PRO A 359 2.22 -20.81 19.10
N GLY A 360 2.53 -20.98 17.82
CA GLY A 360 2.87 -22.25 17.19
C GLY A 360 1.67 -23.10 16.77
N GLU A 361 0.44 -22.76 17.14
CA GLU A 361 -0.74 -23.50 16.70
C GLU A 361 -1.05 -23.25 15.23
N LYS A 362 -1.65 -24.27 14.61
CA LYS A 362 -2.06 -24.29 13.21
C LYS A 362 -3.50 -24.78 13.10
N VAL A 363 -4.21 -24.24 12.12
CA VAL A 363 -5.52 -24.72 11.68
C VAL A 363 -5.52 -24.89 10.16
N ALA A 364 -6.24 -25.90 9.66
CA ALA A 364 -6.50 -26.05 8.23
C ALA A 364 -8.01 -26.18 7.99
N LEU A 365 -8.50 -25.38 7.05
CA LEU A 365 -9.88 -25.32 6.62
C LEU A 365 -10.00 -25.82 5.18
N THR A 366 -10.98 -26.68 4.89
CA THR A 366 -11.30 -27.12 3.51
C THR A 366 -12.72 -26.78 3.13
N TRP A 367 -12.95 -26.50 1.86
CA TRP A 367 -14.29 -26.27 1.34
C TRP A 367 -15.16 -27.52 1.48
N ARG A 368 -16.35 -27.37 2.08
CA ARG A 368 -17.37 -28.43 2.13
C ARG A 368 -18.25 -28.30 0.90
N LYS A 369 -18.05 -29.18 -0.08
CA LYS A 369 -18.94 -29.27 -1.24
C LYS A 369 -20.31 -29.78 -0.77
N LYS A 370 -21.39 -29.02 -1.00
CA LYS A 370 -22.76 -29.57 -0.86
C LYS A 370 -22.91 -30.69 -1.88
N ILE A 371 -23.18 -31.90 -1.40
CA ILE A 371 -23.51 -33.07 -2.21
C ILE A 371 -24.94 -32.94 -2.73
#